data_AF-A0A2A9F8H7-F1
#
_entry.id   AF-A0A2A9F8H7-F1
#
_cell.length_a   1.000
_cell.length_b   1.000
_cell.length_c   1.000
_cell.angle_alpha   90.00
_cell.angle_beta   90.00
_cell.angle_gamma   90.00
#
_symmetry.space_group_name_H-M   'P 1'
#
loop_
_entity.id
_entity.type
_entity.pdbx_description
1 polymer ?
#
loop_
_entity_poly.entity_id
_entity_poly.type
_entity_poly.pdbx_seq_one_letter_code
_entity_poly.pdbx_strand_id
1 'polypeptide(L)'
;MITFAVHGIGRPRRALDPGEDERWLTVEQFDDLLDVVATSGARLTFDDGNVSDVEIALPRLVERNLRAEFFPLAGRVGERGYVNSADLRRLVDAGMHVGSHGWDRHDWRHLDRAFTVRRELDAAPRLLAELSGKPVRRYSLPPGPYDRRVVRHLRAAGATKVYAGGRSRPGSWLHSRVEVRSDLNARWAEGAITRAAFRCWR
;
A
#
# COMPACT_ATOMS: atom_id res chain seq x y z
N MET A 1 -14.69 8.68 0.07
CA MET A 1 -14.01 7.67 -0.78
C MET A 1 -13.12 6.82 0.11
N ILE A 2 -13.35 5.51 0.15
CA ILE A 2 -12.55 4.56 0.91
C ILE A 2 -11.32 4.13 0.11
N THR A 3 -10.25 3.80 0.81
CA THR A 3 -9.07 3.16 0.26
C THR A 3 -8.81 1.88 1.05
N PHE A 4 -8.71 0.74 0.36
CA PHE A 4 -8.38 -0.55 0.96
C PHE A 4 -6.88 -0.83 0.81
N ALA A 5 -6.26 -1.35 1.86
CA ALA A 5 -4.86 -1.76 1.88
C ALA A 5 -4.76 -3.29 1.87
N VAL A 6 -4.08 -3.82 0.85
CA VAL A 6 -3.83 -5.25 0.61
C VAL A 6 -2.33 -5.52 0.81
N HIS A 7 -1.98 -6.69 1.35
CA HIS A 7 -0.57 -7.03 1.64
C HIS A 7 -0.11 -8.23 0.81
N GLY A 8 -0.79 -9.37 0.93
CA GLY A 8 -0.45 -10.58 0.17
C GLY A 8 -1.68 -11.33 -0.31
N ILE A 9 -1.54 -12.00 -1.45
CA ILE A 9 -2.62 -12.75 -2.11
C ILE A 9 -2.12 -14.15 -2.49
N GLY A 10 -3.00 -15.14 -2.35
CA GLY A 10 -2.77 -16.53 -2.77
C GLY A 10 -1.80 -17.26 -1.85
N ARG A 11 -1.05 -18.23 -2.39
CA ARG A 11 -0.08 -19.00 -1.58
C ARG A 11 1.19 -18.17 -1.33
N PRO A 12 1.62 -17.96 -0.07
CA PRO A 12 2.87 -17.27 0.24
C PRO A 12 4.09 -17.91 -0.45
N ARG A 13 4.95 -17.07 -1.04
CA ARG A 13 6.20 -17.49 -1.70
C ARG A 13 7.43 -17.35 -0.80
N ARG A 14 7.22 -16.92 0.44
CA ARG A 14 8.21 -16.76 1.50
C ARG A 14 7.57 -17.10 2.84
N ALA A 15 8.39 -17.23 3.88
CA ALA A 15 7.88 -17.24 5.25
C ALA A 15 7.20 -15.90 5.57
N LEU A 16 6.08 -15.98 6.26
CA LEU A 16 5.35 -14.82 6.75
C LEU A 16 5.88 -14.44 8.14
N ASP A 17 5.92 -13.14 8.42
CA ASP A 17 6.19 -12.66 9.77
C ASP A 17 4.99 -13.02 10.69
N PRO A 18 5.18 -13.10 12.01
CA PRO A 18 4.08 -13.35 12.93
C PRO A 18 2.92 -12.36 12.75
N GLY A 19 1.70 -12.89 12.54
CA GLY A 19 0.46 -12.11 12.34
C GLY A 19 0.27 -11.54 10.94
N GLU A 20 1.20 -11.76 10.01
CA GLU A 20 1.04 -11.35 8.61
C GLU A 20 0.00 -12.21 7.86
N ASP A 21 -0.23 -13.44 8.31
CA ASP A 21 -1.28 -14.33 7.82
C ASP A 21 -2.69 -13.75 7.98
N GLU A 22 -2.91 -12.90 8.98
CA GLU A 22 -4.17 -12.18 9.16
C GLU A 22 -4.44 -11.17 8.03
N ARG A 23 -3.44 -10.80 7.24
CA ARG A 23 -3.53 -9.84 6.11
C ARG A 23 -3.29 -10.49 4.75
N TRP A 24 -3.32 -11.82 4.73
CA TRP A 24 -3.03 -12.61 3.54
C TRP A 24 -4.33 -13.17 2.95
N LEU A 25 -4.73 -12.63 1.80
CA LEU A 25 -5.97 -13.01 1.14
C LEU A 25 -5.82 -14.28 0.33
N THR A 26 -6.88 -15.09 0.24
CA THR A 26 -6.99 -16.06 -0.85
C THR A 26 -7.21 -15.33 -2.18
N VAL A 27 -7.06 -16.05 -3.28
CA VAL A 27 -7.33 -15.48 -4.62
C VAL A 27 -8.81 -15.12 -4.76
N GLU A 28 -9.69 -15.97 -4.25
CA GLU A 28 -11.14 -15.78 -4.27
C GLU A 28 -11.54 -14.53 -3.47
N GLN A 29 -11.00 -14.36 -2.26
CA GLN A 29 -11.25 -13.17 -1.44
C GLN A 29 -10.78 -11.88 -2.12
N PHE A 30 -9.67 -11.97 -2.86
CA PHE A 30 -9.18 -10.83 -3.60
C PHE A 30 -10.07 -10.50 -4.81
N ASP A 31 -10.51 -11.51 -5.56
CA ASP A 31 -11.45 -11.33 -6.68
C ASP A 31 -12.79 -10.71 -6.20
N ASP A 32 -13.34 -11.19 -5.08
CA ASP A 32 -14.51 -10.61 -4.41
C ASP A 32 -14.32 -9.12 -4.06
N LEU A 33 -13.16 -8.77 -3.51
CA LEU A 33 -12.81 -7.38 -3.20
C LEU A 33 -12.76 -6.51 -4.46
N LEU A 34 -12.18 -7.02 -5.55
CA LEU A 34 -12.07 -6.27 -6.80
C LEU A 34 -13.45 -5.96 -7.41
N ASP A 35 -14.39 -6.89 -7.31
CA ASP A 35 -15.75 -6.70 -7.85
C ASP A 35 -16.50 -5.61 -7.07
N VAL A 36 -16.31 -5.56 -5.75
CA VAL A 36 -16.81 -4.46 -4.89
C VAL A 36 -16.13 -3.12 -5.22
N VAL A 37 -14.81 -3.12 -5.46
CA VAL A 37 -14.07 -1.89 -5.81
C VAL A 37 -14.50 -1.35 -7.18
N ALA A 38 -14.72 -2.23 -8.16
CA ALA A 38 -15.10 -1.87 -9.53
C ALA A 38 -16.43 -1.10 -9.61
N THR A 39 -17.35 -1.36 -8.68
CA THR A 39 -18.68 -0.73 -8.65
C THR A 39 -18.80 0.44 -7.69
N SER A 40 -17.85 0.60 -6.76
CA SER A 40 -17.95 1.59 -5.66
C SER A 40 -17.08 2.84 -5.83
N GLY A 41 -16.10 2.82 -6.74
CA GLY A 41 -15.11 3.89 -6.85
C GLY A 41 -14.15 3.98 -5.66
N ALA A 42 -14.05 2.92 -4.86
CA ALA A 42 -13.02 2.78 -3.84
C ALA A 42 -11.61 2.70 -4.48
N ARG A 43 -10.58 2.98 -3.69
CA ARG A 43 -9.18 2.87 -4.12
C ARG A 43 -8.52 1.65 -3.54
N LEU A 44 -7.53 1.12 -4.26
CA LEU A 44 -6.68 0.03 -3.80
C LEU A 44 -5.25 0.50 -3.62
N THR A 45 -4.66 0.05 -2.52
CA THR A 45 -3.23 0.17 -2.28
C THR A 45 -2.66 -1.16 -1.85
N PHE A 46 -1.41 -1.42 -2.23
CA PHE A 46 -0.68 -2.63 -1.90
C PHE A 46 0.57 -2.26 -1.12
N ASP A 47 0.77 -2.85 0.04
CA ASP A 47 1.93 -2.58 0.88
C ASP A 47 2.93 -3.76 0.83
N ASP A 48 4.16 -3.53 1.30
CA ASP A 48 5.29 -4.47 1.37
C ASP A 48 5.99 -4.83 0.04
N GLY A 49 5.26 -4.97 -1.05
CA GLY A 49 5.82 -5.35 -2.36
C GLY A 49 6.03 -6.86 -2.50
N ASN A 50 5.03 -7.66 -2.11
CA ASN A 50 5.07 -9.10 -2.28
C ASN A 50 4.99 -9.47 -3.76
N VAL A 51 5.61 -10.58 -4.18
CA VAL A 51 5.62 -10.99 -5.60
C VAL A 51 4.20 -11.25 -6.15
N SER A 52 3.24 -11.58 -5.28
CA SER A 52 1.82 -11.73 -5.63
C SER A 52 1.18 -10.43 -6.12
N ASP A 53 1.75 -9.26 -5.82
CA ASP A 53 1.31 -7.96 -6.36
C ASP A 53 1.38 -7.95 -7.90
N VAL A 54 2.37 -8.64 -8.47
CA VAL A 54 2.55 -8.71 -9.93
C VAL A 54 2.05 -10.02 -10.51
N GLU A 55 2.29 -11.16 -9.83
CA GLU A 55 1.87 -12.47 -10.32
C GLU A 55 0.34 -12.65 -10.30
N ILE A 56 -0.34 -12.04 -9.33
CA ILE A 56 -1.77 -12.27 -9.09
C ILE A 56 -2.58 -10.98 -9.21
N ALA A 57 -2.16 -9.91 -8.53
CA ALA A 57 -2.96 -8.68 -8.44
C ALA A 57 -2.99 -7.90 -9.76
N LEU A 58 -1.81 -7.64 -10.33
CA LEU A 58 -1.68 -6.85 -11.56
C LEU A 58 -2.57 -7.34 -12.72
N PRO A 59 -2.54 -8.63 -13.15
CA PRO A 59 -3.38 -9.08 -14.26
C PRO A 59 -4.88 -8.89 -13.99
N ARG A 60 -5.34 -9.15 -12.76
CA ARG A 60 -6.75 -8.99 -12.37
C ARG A 60 -7.19 -7.53 -12.36
N LEU A 61 -6.31 -6.62 -11.91
CA LEU A 61 -6.57 -5.19 -11.95
C LEU A 61 -6.67 -4.70 -13.39
N VAL A 62 -5.76 -5.13 -14.27
CA VAL A 62 -5.78 -4.76 -15.70
C VAL A 62 -7.04 -5.26 -16.38
N GLU A 63 -7.43 -6.52 -16.16
CA GLU A 63 -8.66 -7.12 -16.71
C GLU A 63 -9.91 -6.32 -16.34
N ARG A 64 -9.97 -5.80 -15.11
CA ARG A 64 -11.09 -4.99 -14.60
C ARG A 64 -10.92 -3.49 -14.87
N ASN A 65 -9.91 -3.07 -15.61
CA ASN A 65 -9.56 -1.66 -15.86
C ASN A 65 -9.42 -0.83 -14.57
N LEU A 66 -8.92 -1.45 -13.50
CA LEU A 66 -8.69 -0.82 -12.20
C LEU A 66 -7.27 -0.26 -12.11
N ARG A 67 -7.14 0.84 -11.37
CA ARG A 67 -5.85 1.47 -11.05
C ARG A 67 -5.59 1.33 -9.55
N ALA A 68 -4.34 1.06 -9.19
CA ALA A 68 -3.90 0.95 -7.81
C ALA A 68 -2.55 1.62 -7.58
N GLU A 69 -2.20 1.78 -6.30
CA GLU A 69 -0.91 2.31 -5.86
C GLU A 69 -0.16 1.24 -5.03
N PHE A 70 1.07 0.93 -5.41
CA PHE A 70 1.90 -0.11 -4.80
C PHE A 70 3.03 0.53 -4.01
N PHE A 71 3.23 0.12 -2.77
CA PHE A 71 4.21 0.65 -1.84
C PHE A 71 5.16 -0.48 -1.42
N PRO A 72 6.14 -0.82 -2.26
CA PRO A 72 7.16 -1.79 -1.89
C PRO A 72 8.08 -1.24 -0.80
N LEU A 73 8.65 -2.16 -0.02
CA LEU A 73 9.79 -1.89 0.87
C LEU A 73 11.08 -1.90 0.05
N ALA A 74 11.79 -0.77 0.03
CA ALA A 74 12.98 -0.63 -0.81
C ALA A 74 14.08 -1.65 -0.49
N GLY A 75 14.20 -2.06 0.78
CA GLY A 75 15.17 -3.06 1.22
C GLY A 75 14.83 -4.49 0.85
N ARG A 76 13.59 -4.78 0.43
CA ARG A 76 13.14 -6.13 0.07
C ARG A 76 13.11 -6.37 -1.43
N VAL A 77 13.31 -5.33 -2.25
CA VAL A 77 13.24 -5.47 -3.71
C VAL A 77 14.32 -6.43 -4.21
N GLY A 78 13.91 -7.47 -4.93
CA GLY A 78 14.78 -8.53 -5.44
C GLY A 78 15.03 -9.68 -4.47
N GLU A 79 14.57 -9.61 -3.21
CA GLU A 79 14.57 -10.77 -2.31
C GLU A 79 13.54 -11.81 -2.76
N ARG A 80 13.79 -13.07 -2.44
CA ARG A 80 12.87 -14.18 -2.77
C ARG A 80 11.49 -13.93 -2.15
N GLY A 81 10.45 -13.94 -2.99
CA GLY A 81 9.06 -13.74 -2.58
C GLY A 81 8.60 -12.28 -2.61
N TYR A 82 9.48 -11.35 -2.95
CA TYR A 82 9.18 -9.93 -3.18
C TYR A 82 9.36 -9.56 -4.65
N VAL A 83 8.80 -8.42 -5.04
CA VAL A 83 8.97 -7.86 -6.38
C VAL A 83 10.44 -7.51 -6.66
N ASN A 84 10.85 -7.65 -7.92
CA ASN A 84 12.15 -7.14 -8.39
C ASN A 84 12.00 -5.87 -9.23
N SER A 85 13.11 -5.34 -9.76
CA SER A 85 13.11 -4.12 -10.57
C SER A 85 12.29 -4.22 -11.86
N ALA A 86 12.28 -5.39 -12.52
CA ALA A 86 11.46 -5.62 -13.71
C ALA A 86 9.97 -5.63 -13.36
N ASP A 87 9.59 -6.21 -12.22
CA ASP A 87 8.22 -6.21 -11.71
C ASP A 87 7.74 -4.78 -11.38
N LEU A 88 8.60 -3.94 -10.80
CA LEU A 88 8.27 -2.52 -10.56
C LEU A 88 8.01 -1.76 -11.87
N ARG A 89 8.78 -2.03 -12.92
CA ARG A 89 8.54 -1.43 -14.25
C ARG A 89 7.25 -1.94 -14.86
N ARG A 90 6.96 -3.24 -14.74
CA ARG A 90 5.68 -3.82 -15.20
C ARG A 90 4.48 -3.15 -14.55
N LEU A 91 4.53 -2.87 -13.24
CA LEU A 91 3.49 -2.10 -12.55
C LEU A 91 3.29 -0.72 -13.19
N VAL A 92 4.38 0.01 -13.42
CA VAL A 92 4.35 1.34 -14.05
C VAL A 92 3.82 1.29 -15.48
N ASP A 93 4.31 0.36 -16.30
CA ASP A 93 3.95 0.20 -17.71
C ASP A 93 2.48 -0.19 -17.88
N ALA A 94 1.97 -0.99 -16.94
CA ALA A 94 0.55 -1.31 -16.83
C ALA A 94 -0.28 -0.12 -16.30
N GLY A 95 0.33 1.03 -16.01
CA GLY A 95 -0.29 2.29 -15.56
C GLY A 95 -0.67 2.33 -14.07
N MET A 96 -0.04 1.49 -13.25
CA MET A 96 -0.12 1.58 -11.80
C MET A 96 0.88 2.61 -11.25
N HIS A 97 0.67 3.06 -10.03
CA HIS A 97 1.63 3.92 -9.34
C HIS A 97 2.52 3.12 -8.41
N VAL A 98 3.83 3.39 -8.45
CA VAL A 98 4.78 2.92 -7.43
C VAL A 98 5.07 4.07 -6.46
N GLY A 99 4.84 3.81 -5.18
CA GLY A 99 5.15 4.65 -4.02
C GLY A 99 6.27 4.06 -3.18
N SER A 100 6.39 4.50 -1.92
CA SER A 100 7.32 3.92 -0.95
C SER A 100 6.62 3.54 0.35
N HIS A 101 6.94 2.36 0.87
CA HIS A 101 6.58 1.95 2.24
C HIS A 101 7.76 2.04 3.22
N GLY A 102 8.80 2.79 2.85
CA GLY A 102 10.08 2.80 3.56
C GLY A 102 11.09 1.80 3.01
N TRP A 103 12.12 1.56 3.80
CA TRP A 103 13.19 0.62 3.52
C TRP A 103 12.87 -0.77 4.06
N ASP A 104 12.38 -0.86 5.30
CA ASP A 104 11.99 -2.11 5.95
C ASP A 104 10.80 -1.86 6.88
N ARG A 105 10.25 -2.90 7.50
CA ARG A 105 9.10 -2.81 8.44
C ARG A 105 9.48 -2.20 9.80
N HIS A 106 10.22 -1.09 9.83
CA HIS A 106 10.55 -0.38 11.07
C HIS A 106 9.34 0.42 11.58
N ASP A 107 9.17 0.47 12.90
CA ASP A 107 8.24 1.42 13.53
C ASP A 107 8.79 2.84 13.42
N TRP A 108 8.10 3.67 12.64
CA TRP A 108 8.57 5.03 12.34
C TRP A 108 8.56 5.98 13.55
N ARG A 109 7.90 5.64 14.68
CA ARG A 109 8.02 6.39 15.95
C ARG A 109 9.40 6.33 16.56
N HIS A 110 10.03 5.16 16.42
CA HIS A 110 11.30 4.84 17.06
C HIS A 110 12.47 5.07 16.10
N LEU A 111 12.26 5.86 15.03
CA LEU A 111 13.34 6.45 14.25
C LEU A 111 14.00 7.52 15.13
N ASP A 112 14.75 7.10 16.13
CA ASP A 112 15.48 7.93 17.07
C ASP A 112 16.76 8.50 16.43
N ARG A 113 17.32 7.76 15.47
CA ARG A 113 18.56 8.11 14.77
C ARG A 113 18.26 8.78 13.43
N ALA A 114 18.92 9.92 13.21
CA ALA A 114 18.88 10.65 11.93
C ALA A 114 19.21 9.75 10.71
N PHE A 115 20.06 8.73 10.91
CA PHE A 115 20.37 7.73 9.89
C PHE A 115 19.13 6.94 9.45
N THR A 116 18.34 6.43 10.40
CA THR A 116 17.17 5.61 10.08
C THR A 116 16.10 6.45 9.37
N VAL A 117 15.89 7.70 9.79
CA VAL A 117 15.01 8.65 9.07
C VAL A 117 15.45 8.85 7.62
N ARG A 118 16.75 9.09 7.38
CA ARG A 118 17.27 9.27 6.02
C ARG A 118 17.12 8.00 5.17
N ARG A 119 17.33 6.83 5.76
CA ARG A 119 17.20 5.56 5.04
C ARG A 119 15.74 5.29 4.64
N GLU A 120 14.83 5.43 5.58
CA GLU A 120 13.39 5.17 5.40
C GLU A 120 12.71 6.22 4.51
N LEU A 121 12.99 7.52 4.74
CA LEU A 121 12.22 8.60 4.11
C LEU A 121 12.89 9.22 2.89
N ASP A 122 14.21 9.08 2.76
CA ASP A 122 14.95 9.70 1.65
C ASP A 122 15.57 8.66 0.70
N ALA A 123 16.27 7.65 1.24
CA ALA A 123 16.97 6.67 0.42
C ALA A 123 16.00 5.68 -0.23
N ALA A 124 14.99 5.20 0.51
CA ALA A 124 13.99 4.27 0.00
C ALA A 124 13.22 4.82 -1.23
N PRO A 125 12.58 6.00 -1.19
CA PRO A 125 11.88 6.52 -2.37
C PRO A 125 12.84 6.85 -3.52
N ARG A 126 14.10 7.23 -3.27
CA ARG A 126 15.10 7.43 -4.33
C ARG A 126 15.42 6.13 -5.06
N LEU A 127 15.71 5.06 -4.31
CA LEU A 127 15.98 3.74 -4.90
C LEU A 127 14.76 3.23 -5.69
N LEU A 128 13.57 3.34 -5.11
CA LEU A 128 12.34 2.91 -5.81
C LEU A 128 12.07 3.74 -7.07
N ALA A 129 12.40 5.03 -7.08
CA ALA A 129 12.30 5.86 -8.27
C ALA A 129 13.28 5.44 -9.38
N GLU A 130 14.51 5.09 -9.01
CA GLU A 130 15.52 4.55 -9.93
C GLU A 130 15.06 3.21 -10.53
N LEU A 131 14.59 2.29 -9.69
CA LEU A 131 14.20 0.95 -10.11
C LEU A 131 12.94 0.95 -10.98
N SER A 132 11.92 1.74 -10.60
CA SER A 132 10.65 1.85 -11.32
C SER A 132 10.69 2.80 -12.53
N GLY A 133 11.70 3.67 -12.63
CA GLY A 133 11.82 4.67 -13.69
C GLY A 133 10.83 5.84 -13.59
N LYS A 134 10.15 6.02 -12.44
CA LYS A 134 9.22 7.12 -12.19
C LYS A 134 9.50 7.79 -10.84
N PRO A 135 9.26 9.11 -10.70
CA PRO A 135 9.41 9.78 -9.42
C PRO A 135 8.48 9.21 -8.34
N VAL A 136 9.04 8.83 -7.20
CA VAL A 136 8.29 8.36 -6.03
C VAL A 136 8.02 9.53 -5.09
N ARG A 137 6.76 9.96 -5.01
CA ARG A 137 6.29 11.04 -4.13
C ARG A 137 5.04 10.66 -3.35
N ARG A 138 4.74 9.36 -3.26
CA ARG A 138 3.58 8.84 -2.54
C ARG A 138 4.07 7.82 -1.53
N TYR A 139 3.50 7.87 -0.34
CA TYR A 139 4.00 7.10 0.79
C TYR A 139 2.87 6.35 1.45
N SER A 140 3.18 5.13 1.87
CA SER A 140 2.37 4.35 2.79
C SER A 140 3.14 4.28 4.10
N LEU A 141 2.54 4.72 5.21
CA LEU A 141 3.18 4.65 6.51
C LEU A 141 3.04 3.23 7.07
N PRO A 142 4.12 2.61 7.59
CA PRO A 142 4.03 1.33 8.27
C PRO A 142 2.99 1.31 9.40
N PRO A 143 2.47 0.13 9.77
CA PRO A 143 1.51 0.01 10.85
C PRO A 143 2.05 0.60 12.15
N GLY A 144 1.24 1.45 12.79
CA GLY A 144 1.60 2.09 14.06
C GLY A 144 1.33 3.59 14.05
N PRO A 145 1.52 4.26 15.20
CA PRO A 145 1.43 5.71 15.26
C PRO A 145 2.58 6.33 14.48
N TYR A 146 2.36 7.52 13.94
CA TYR A 146 3.38 8.38 13.35
C TYR A 146 3.33 9.73 14.05
N ASP A 147 4.46 10.42 14.12
CA ASP A 147 4.56 11.72 14.78
C ASP A 147 4.56 12.89 13.79
N ARG A 148 4.51 14.11 14.32
CA ARG A 148 4.52 15.34 13.51
C ARG A 148 5.84 15.53 12.75
N ARG A 149 6.94 14.92 13.20
CA ARG A 149 8.27 15.04 12.58
C ARG A 149 8.28 14.28 11.26
N VAL A 150 7.78 13.04 11.22
CA VAL A 150 7.62 12.26 9.98
C VAL A 150 6.77 13.03 8.97
N VAL A 151 5.62 13.55 9.43
CA VAL A 151 4.69 14.32 8.59
C VAL A 151 5.37 15.59 8.04
N ARG A 152 6.11 16.33 8.87
CA ARG A 152 6.85 17.53 8.42
C ARG A 152 7.93 17.16 7.40
N HIS A 153 8.66 16.07 7.62
CA HIS A 153 9.71 15.59 6.72
C HIS A 153 9.15 15.24 5.35
N LEU A 154 8.08 14.43 5.30
CA LEU A 154 7.43 14.06 4.04
C LEU A 154 6.89 15.28 3.28
N ARG A 155 6.31 16.25 3.99
CA ARG A 155 5.88 17.50 3.36
C ARG A 155 7.06 18.27 2.77
N ALA A 156 8.17 18.41 3.49
CA ALA A 156 9.37 19.09 3.00
C ALA A 156 10.01 18.37 1.80
N ALA A 157 9.91 17.03 1.75
CA ALA A 157 10.36 16.22 0.62
C ALA A 157 9.42 16.29 -0.61
N GLY A 158 8.31 17.02 -0.52
CA GLY A 158 7.35 17.17 -1.62
C GLY A 158 6.46 15.95 -1.82
N ALA A 159 6.11 15.25 -0.74
CA ALA A 159 5.10 14.20 -0.78
C ALA A 159 3.75 14.73 -1.31
N THR A 160 3.19 14.01 -2.28
CA THR A 160 1.94 14.35 -2.95
C THR A 160 0.73 13.67 -2.31
N LYS A 161 0.93 12.44 -1.79
CA LYS A 161 -0.06 11.69 -1.01
C LYS A 161 0.65 10.86 0.04
N VAL A 162 0.08 10.79 1.24
CA VAL A 162 0.54 9.90 2.30
C VAL A 162 -0.65 9.10 2.78
N TYR A 163 -0.48 7.79 2.90
CA TYR A 163 -1.49 6.87 3.39
C TYR A 163 -1.13 6.37 4.77
N ALA A 164 -2.11 6.31 5.66
CA ALA A 164 -1.92 5.85 7.03
C ALA A 164 -3.15 5.11 7.54
N GLY A 165 -2.95 4.23 8.52
CA GLY A 165 -4.05 3.65 9.29
C GLY A 165 -4.76 4.70 10.15
N GLY A 166 -6.03 4.45 10.48
CA GLY A 166 -6.82 5.30 11.38
C GLY A 166 -7.64 6.37 10.66
N ARG A 167 -8.06 7.42 11.39
CA ARG A 167 -8.95 8.47 10.86
C ARG A 167 -8.14 9.63 10.25
N SER A 168 -8.56 10.09 9.06
CA SER A 168 -8.02 11.28 8.40
C SER A 168 -9.12 12.32 8.16
N ARG A 169 -8.75 13.60 8.00
CA ARG A 169 -9.69 14.65 7.61
C ARG A 169 -9.94 14.60 6.08
N PRO A 170 -11.19 14.73 5.62
CA PRO A 170 -11.50 14.85 4.19
C PRO A 170 -10.69 15.98 3.54
N GLY A 171 -10.20 15.77 2.31
CA GLY A 171 -9.41 16.75 1.55
C GLY A 171 -7.96 16.95 2.03
N SER A 172 -7.51 16.20 3.03
CA SER A 172 -6.11 16.26 3.48
C SER A 172 -5.20 15.40 2.59
N TRP A 173 -3.94 15.81 2.43
CA TRP A 173 -2.88 15.04 1.76
C TRP A 173 -2.53 13.73 2.48
N LEU A 174 -3.02 13.57 3.71
CA LEU A 174 -2.96 12.36 4.52
C LEU A 174 -4.29 11.60 4.38
N HIS A 175 -4.23 10.41 3.81
CA HIS A 175 -5.39 9.60 3.46
C HIS A 175 -5.47 8.40 4.39
N SER A 176 -6.61 8.26 5.07
CA SER A 176 -6.92 7.06 5.83
C SER A 176 -7.20 5.87 4.90
N ARG A 177 -6.72 4.70 5.29
CA ARG A 177 -7.04 3.43 4.62
C ARG A 177 -7.62 2.42 5.60
N VAL A 178 -8.30 1.44 5.04
CA VAL A 178 -8.82 0.28 5.77
C VAL A 178 -7.99 -0.93 5.39
N GLU A 179 -7.35 -1.53 6.39
CA GLU A 179 -6.61 -2.77 6.25
C GLU A 179 -7.57 -3.91 5.91
N VAL A 180 -7.28 -4.64 4.84
CA VAL A 180 -8.03 -5.84 4.49
C VAL A 180 -7.40 -7.03 5.21
N ARG A 181 -8.21 -7.76 5.96
CA ARG A 181 -7.81 -8.94 6.71
C ARG A 181 -8.44 -10.18 6.10
N SER A 182 -7.80 -11.33 6.30
CA SER A 182 -8.21 -12.63 5.76
C SER A 182 -9.52 -13.16 6.37
N ASP A 183 -9.96 -12.61 7.50
CA ASP A 183 -11.27 -12.88 8.11
C ASP A 183 -12.42 -12.02 7.54
N LEU A 184 -12.12 -11.10 6.61
CA LEU A 184 -13.10 -10.21 5.97
C LEU A 184 -13.56 -10.78 4.63
N ASN A 185 -14.86 -10.67 4.34
CA ASN A 185 -15.47 -11.12 3.09
C ASN A 185 -16.08 -9.95 2.29
N ALA A 186 -16.59 -10.23 1.08
CA ALA A 186 -17.24 -9.24 0.21
C ALA A 186 -18.30 -8.41 0.94
N ARG A 187 -19.15 -9.06 1.76
CA ARG A 187 -20.21 -8.38 2.53
C ARG A 187 -19.65 -7.36 3.51
N TRP A 188 -18.48 -7.63 4.09
CA TRP A 188 -17.81 -6.65 4.94
C TRP A 188 -17.36 -5.44 4.12
N ALA A 189 -16.79 -5.65 2.93
CA ALA A 189 -16.31 -4.55 2.07
C ALA A 189 -17.47 -3.66 1.62
N GLU A 190 -18.58 -4.24 1.18
CA GLU A 190 -19.84 -3.54 0.86
C GLU A 190 -20.36 -2.75 2.08
N GLY A 191 -20.37 -3.37 3.26
CA GLY A 191 -20.77 -2.73 4.50
C GLY A 191 -19.85 -1.57 4.90
N ALA A 192 -18.53 -1.70 4.67
CA ALA A 192 -17.57 -0.63 4.91
C ALA A 192 -17.84 0.57 4.00
N ILE A 193 -18.10 0.31 2.71
CA ILE A 193 -18.47 1.33 1.72
C ILE A 193 -19.73 2.07 2.14
N THR A 194 -20.78 1.33 2.48
CA THR A 194 -22.07 1.87 2.91
C THR A 194 -21.90 2.77 4.15
N ARG A 195 -21.20 2.29 5.18
CA ARG A 195 -20.95 3.07 6.42
C ARG A 195 -20.17 4.37 6.17
N ALA A 196 -19.24 4.38 5.21
CA ALA A 196 -18.50 5.60 4.89
C ALA A 196 -19.32 6.59 4.06
N ALA A 197 -20.22 6.11 3.19
CA ALA A 197 -21.14 6.97 2.46
C ALA A 197 -22.08 7.72 3.41
N PHE A 198 -22.65 7.04 4.41
CA PHE A 198 -23.51 7.67 5.42
C PHE A 198 -22.79 8.70 6.30
N ARG A 199 -21.48 8.56 6.52
CA ARG A 199 -20.68 9.54 7.30
C ARG A 199 -20.36 10.83 6.54
N CYS A 200 -20.57 10.89 5.22
CA CYS A 200 -20.37 12.11 4.43
C CYS A 200 -21.62 13.02 4.39
N TRP A 201 -22.77 12.56 4.92
CA TRP A 201 -24.05 13.27 4.90
C TRP A 201 -24.51 13.75 6.30
N ARG A 202 -23.58 13.90 7.24
CA ARG A 202 -23.77 14.52 8.55
C ARG A 202 -22.62 15.49 8.81
#